data_AF-A0A1S3DRQ6-F1
#
_entry.id   AF-A0A1S3DRQ6-F1
#
_cell.length_a   1.000
_cell.length_b   1.000
_cell.length_c   1.000
_cell.angle_alpha   90.00
_cell.angle_beta   90.00
_cell.angle_gamma   90.00
#
_symmetry.space_group_name_H-M   'P 1'
#
loop_
_entity.id
_entity.type
_entity.pdbx_description
1 polymer ?
#
loop_
_entity_poly.entity_id
_entity_poly.type
_entity_poly.pdbx_seq_one_letter_code
_entity_poly.pdbx_strand_id
1 'polypeptide(L)'
;MSIHRVVNFPFPSAPDVIQLRAGERRLALLGALQPVLVKTTGKTKHMDEYCSKLTPLGEAMSLFPVSPRFAKMLCLSHQHNLLPYTIAIVAALSVQELLLSPDSNVTKIRTKWAGVNNSLLLGDLMVLLRAVGAAEKANVSGNMEEFCIKHGLRLKAVVETRKLRIQLTNELNMNIPDLELCVDPDMAPPSDTQ
;
A
#
# COMPACT_ATOMS: atom_id res chain seq x y z
N MET A 1 -20.16 -5.55 1.55
CA MET A 1 -21.15 -6.11 2.51
C MET A 1 -21.82 -4.95 3.24
N SER A 2 -23.14 -4.81 3.17
CA SER A 2 -23.88 -3.66 3.73
C SER A 2 -24.13 -3.80 5.24
N ILE A 3 -23.07 -3.92 6.03
CA ILE A 3 -23.15 -4.03 7.49
C ILE A 3 -23.12 -2.63 8.10
N HIS A 4 -24.20 -2.24 8.77
CA HIS A 4 -24.33 -0.90 9.35
C HIS A 4 -23.71 -0.75 10.73
N ARG A 5 -23.75 -1.81 11.55
CA ARG A 5 -23.17 -1.82 12.92
C ARG A 5 -22.25 -3.01 13.09
N VAL A 6 -20.95 -2.72 13.17
CA VAL A 6 -19.92 -3.77 13.26
C VAL A 6 -19.99 -4.54 14.57
N VAL A 7 -20.39 -3.88 15.68
CA VAL A 7 -20.55 -4.52 17.00
C VAL A 7 -21.63 -5.61 17.03
N ASN A 8 -22.60 -5.56 16.11
CA ASN A 8 -23.66 -6.56 16.01
C ASN A 8 -23.30 -7.72 15.08
N PHE A 9 -22.10 -7.68 14.46
CA PHE A 9 -21.68 -8.74 13.56
C PHE A 9 -21.35 -10.02 14.35
N PRO A 10 -21.87 -11.19 13.94
CA PRO A 10 -21.70 -12.44 14.68
C PRO A 10 -20.31 -13.04 14.43
N PHE A 11 -19.30 -12.50 15.10
CA PHE A 11 -17.94 -13.05 15.04
C PHE A 11 -17.84 -14.39 15.81
N PRO A 12 -17.13 -15.41 15.29
CA PRO A 12 -16.78 -16.60 16.06
C PRO A 12 -15.98 -16.29 17.34
N SER A 13 -15.15 -15.25 17.28
CA SER A 13 -14.48 -14.65 18.43
C SER A 13 -14.44 -13.16 18.21
N ALA A 14 -15.24 -12.41 19.00
CA ALA A 14 -15.38 -10.98 18.80
C ALA A 14 -14.06 -10.25 19.10
N PRO A 15 -13.62 -9.33 18.22
CA PRO A 15 -12.50 -8.45 18.53
C PRO A 15 -12.86 -7.51 19.67
N ASP A 16 -11.84 -7.00 20.35
CA ASP A 16 -12.03 -6.03 21.42
C ASP A 16 -12.71 -4.75 20.89
N VAL A 17 -13.59 -4.16 21.69
CA VAL A 17 -14.36 -2.96 21.36
C VAL A 17 -13.42 -1.78 21.08
N ILE A 18 -12.29 -1.70 21.79
CA ILE A 18 -11.27 -0.67 21.56
C ILE A 18 -10.68 -0.80 20.15
N GLN A 19 -10.44 -2.03 19.68
CA GLN A 19 -9.93 -2.28 18.34
C GLN A 19 -10.95 -1.94 17.25
N LEU A 20 -12.23 -2.26 17.48
CA LEU A 20 -13.32 -1.89 16.57
C LEU A 20 -13.41 -0.36 16.41
N ARG A 21 -13.41 0.38 17.53
CA ARG A 21 -13.42 1.86 17.49
C ARG A 21 -12.17 2.42 16.83
N ALA A 22 -11.00 1.84 17.12
CA ALA A 22 -9.75 2.28 16.49
C ALA A 22 -9.76 2.04 14.97
N GLY A 23 -10.31 0.91 14.51
CA GLY A 23 -10.49 0.58 13.10
C GLY A 23 -11.46 1.54 12.40
N GLU A 24 -12.62 1.81 13.00
CA GLU A 24 -13.60 2.75 12.47
C GLU A 24 -13.04 4.18 12.39
N ARG A 25 -12.40 4.65 13.45
CA ARG A 25 -11.71 5.96 13.46
C ARG A 25 -10.62 6.03 12.39
N ARG A 26 -9.84 4.96 12.21
CA ARG A 26 -8.81 4.88 11.16
C ARG A 26 -9.42 5.04 9.77
N LEU A 27 -10.49 4.30 9.49
CA LEU A 27 -11.17 4.33 8.19
C LEU A 27 -11.86 5.69 7.93
N ALA A 28 -12.41 6.33 8.97
CA ALA A 28 -12.95 7.68 8.89
C ALA A 28 -11.84 8.71 8.57
N LEU A 29 -10.67 8.64 9.23
CA LEU A 29 -9.51 9.48 8.92
C LEU A 29 -8.98 9.26 7.49
N LEU A 30 -9.07 8.02 6.99
CA LEU A 30 -8.73 7.71 5.60
C LEU A 30 -9.81 8.21 4.62
N GLY A 31 -10.97 8.65 5.08
CA GLY A 31 -12.09 9.08 4.22
C GLY A 31 -12.85 7.91 3.59
N ALA A 32 -12.59 6.68 4.03
CA ALA A 32 -13.29 5.48 3.58
C ALA A 32 -14.69 5.37 4.22
N LEU A 33 -14.85 5.94 5.41
CA LEU A 33 -16.11 5.96 6.16
C LEU A 33 -16.53 7.40 6.46
N GLN A 34 -17.83 7.64 6.39
CA GLN A 34 -18.46 8.89 6.82
C GLN A 34 -19.31 8.62 8.07
N PRO A 35 -19.09 9.38 9.17
CA PRO A 35 -19.89 9.20 10.38
C PRO A 35 -21.33 9.61 10.12
N VAL A 36 -22.28 8.80 10.57
CA VAL A 36 -23.71 9.10 10.42
C VAL A 36 -24.19 9.88 11.65
N LEU A 37 -24.66 11.11 11.41
CA LEU A 37 -25.37 11.90 12.42
C LEU A 37 -26.78 11.32 12.62
N VAL A 38 -27.02 10.67 13.76
CA VAL A 38 -28.38 10.23 14.11
C VAL A 38 -29.14 11.40 14.73
N LYS A 39 -30.27 11.75 14.12
CA LYS A 39 -31.23 12.70 14.70
C LYS A 39 -32.08 11.95 15.73
N THR A 40 -31.88 12.19 17.01
CA THR A 40 -32.88 11.81 18.02
C THR A 40 -33.99 12.86 18.02
N THR A 41 -35.23 12.39 18.13
CA THR A 41 -36.45 13.20 18.34
C THR A 41 -36.35 13.95 19.67
N GLY A 42 -35.62 15.06 19.68
CA GLY A 42 -35.38 15.86 20.90
C GLY A 42 -33.98 16.48 20.98
N LYS A 43 -33.67 17.42 20.08
CA LYS A 43 -32.62 18.47 20.18
C LYS A 43 -31.15 18.12 20.50
N THR A 44 -30.72 16.87 20.64
CA THR A 44 -29.28 16.52 20.77
C THR A 44 -28.83 15.58 19.67
N LYS A 45 -28.04 16.08 18.70
CA LYS A 45 -27.35 15.23 17.72
C LYS A 45 -26.31 14.40 18.46
N HIS A 46 -26.53 13.10 18.62
CA HIS A 46 -25.50 12.18 19.10
C HIS A 46 -24.86 11.50 17.90
N MET A 47 -23.53 11.40 17.90
CA MET A 47 -22.83 10.51 16.97
C MET A 47 -23.08 9.08 17.45
N ASP A 48 -23.61 8.22 16.57
CA ASP A 48 -23.67 6.78 16.83
C ASP A 48 -22.27 6.24 16.52
N GLU A 49 -21.51 5.93 17.57
CA GLU A 49 -20.06 5.63 17.50
C GLU A 49 -19.74 4.40 16.63
N TYR A 50 -20.76 3.61 16.28
CA TYR A 50 -20.63 2.36 15.52
C TYR A 50 -21.43 2.35 14.21
N CYS A 51 -21.95 3.50 13.78
CA CYS A 51 -22.74 3.64 12.56
C CYS A 51 -22.05 4.58 11.58
N SER A 52 -21.27 3.98 10.68
CA SER A 52 -20.59 4.70 9.60
C SER A 52 -21.05 4.19 8.24
N LYS A 53 -21.19 5.13 7.30
CA LYS A 53 -21.52 4.81 5.90
C LYS A 53 -20.25 4.73 5.07
N LEU A 54 -20.15 3.71 4.23
CA LEU A 54 -19.07 3.58 3.25
C LEU A 54 -19.14 4.72 2.22
N THR A 55 -18.00 5.35 1.94
CA THR A 55 -17.87 6.37 0.89
C THR A 55 -17.50 5.72 -0.45
N PRO A 56 -17.66 6.41 -1.60
CA PRO A 56 -17.19 5.89 -2.89
C PRO A 56 -15.68 5.59 -2.90
N LEU A 57 -14.89 6.41 -2.19
CA LEU A 57 -13.47 6.14 -1.97
C LEU A 57 -13.27 4.85 -1.16
N GLY A 58 -14.04 4.65 -0.09
CA GLY A 58 -13.98 3.44 0.73
C GLY A 58 -14.38 2.18 -0.04
N GLU A 59 -15.36 2.30 -0.94
CA GLU A 59 -15.75 1.24 -1.86
C GLU A 59 -14.62 0.88 -2.82
N ALA A 60 -14.00 1.87 -3.48
CA ALA A 60 -12.83 1.64 -4.31
C ALA A 60 -11.65 1.03 -3.53
N MET A 61 -11.39 1.52 -2.32
CA MET A 61 -10.34 0.97 -1.44
C MET A 61 -10.58 -0.50 -1.08
N SER A 62 -11.85 -0.92 -0.96
CA SER A 62 -12.22 -2.29 -0.58
C SER A 62 -11.93 -3.33 -1.67
N LEU A 63 -11.66 -2.90 -2.90
CA LEU A 63 -11.32 -3.77 -4.02
C LEU A 63 -9.87 -4.29 -3.92
N PHE A 64 -8.98 -3.59 -3.20
CA PHE A 64 -7.58 -3.96 -3.16
C PHE A 64 -7.26 -4.95 -2.01
N PRO A 65 -6.46 -6.01 -2.26
CA PRO A 65 -6.07 -7.00 -1.27
C PRO A 65 -4.90 -6.51 -0.37
N VAL A 66 -4.96 -5.26 0.10
CA VAL A 66 -3.93 -4.64 0.94
C VAL A 66 -4.55 -3.87 2.10
N SER A 67 -3.74 -3.44 3.07
CA SER A 67 -4.25 -2.65 4.20
C SER A 67 -4.93 -1.35 3.71
N PRO A 68 -5.96 -0.83 4.42
CA PRO A 68 -6.67 0.38 4.01
C PRO A 68 -5.77 1.61 3.80
N ARG A 69 -4.63 1.68 4.48
CA ARG A 69 -3.66 2.77 4.30
C ARG A 69 -3.05 2.73 2.90
N PHE A 70 -2.65 1.53 2.47
CA PHE A 70 -2.05 1.29 1.17
C PHE A 70 -3.09 1.35 0.05
N ALA A 71 -4.30 0.86 0.30
CA ALA A 71 -5.41 1.02 -0.63
C ALA A 71 -5.66 2.51 -0.94
N LYS A 72 -5.66 3.38 0.08
CA LYS A 72 -5.76 4.83 -0.11
C LYS A 72 -4.60 5.39 -0.94
N MET A 73 -3.37 4.93 -0.71
CA MET A 73 -2.21 5.35 -1.52
C MET A 73 -2.43 4.99 -3.00
N LEU A 74 -2.90 3.79 -3.31
CA LEU A 74 -3.20 3.35 -4.67
C LEU A 74 -4.28 4.23 -5.31
N CYS A 75 -5.41 4.46 -4.62
CA CYS A 75 -6.48 5.32 -5.12
C CYS A 75 -6.01 6.75 -5.46
N LEU A 76 -5.09 7.32 -4.67
CA LEU A 76 -4.57 8.67 -4.89
C LEU A 76 -3.46 8.73 -5.95
N SER A 77 -2.77 7.62 -6.20
CA SER A 77 -1.61 7.57 -7.10
C SER A 77 -1.93 7.61 -8.59
N HIS A 78 -3.21 7.63 -8.96
CA HIS A 78 -3.65 7.69 -10.37
C HIS A 78 -3.22 8.99 -11.09
N GLN A 79 -2.68 9.96 -10.37
CA GLN A 79 -2.20 11.23 -10.91
C GLN A 79 -0.70 11.16 -11.25
N HIS A 80 -0.26 11.99 -12.20
CA HIS A 80 1.17 12.21 -12.51
C HIS A 80 1.99 10.95 -12.86
N ASN A 81 1.34 9.89 -13.35
CA ASN A 81 1.96 8.60 -13.67
C ASN A 81 2.71 7.97 -12.48
N LEU A 82 2.21 8.15 -11.26
CA LEU A 82 2.81 7.62 -10.04
C LEU A 82 2.35 6.20 -9.68
N LEU A 83 1.38 5.65 -10.42
CA LEU A 83 0.81 4.33 -10.20
C LEU A 83 1.87 3.22 -10.13
N PRO A 84 2.79 3.06 -11.12
CA PRO A 84 3.80 1.99 -11.09
C PRO A 84 4.70 2.05 -9.85
N TYR A 85 5.11 3.26 -9.46
CA TYR A 85 5.95 3.50 -8.28
C TYR A 85 5.21 3.19 -6.98
N THR A 86 3.95 3.63 -6.89
CA THR A 86 3.12 3.40 -5.72
C THR A 86 2.81 1.92 -5.55
N ILE A 87 2.53 1.19 -6.63
CA ILE A 87 2.35 -0.27 -6.60
C ILE A 87 3.62 -0.96 -6.09
N ALA A 88 4.79 -0.54 -6.56
CA ALA A 88 6.07 -1.10 -6.10
C ALA A 88 6.30 -0.85 -4.60
N ILE A 89 6.07 0.37 -4.11
CA ILE A 89 6.21 0.73 -2.69
C ILE A 89 5.20 -0.05 -1.84
N VAL A 90 3.93 -0.05 -2.23
CA VAL A 90 2.86 -0.75 -1.50
C VAL A 90 3.13 -2.24 -1.44
N ALA A 91 3.58 -2.85 -2.54
CA ALA A 91 3.91 -4.28 -2.55
C ALA A 91 5.14 -4.58 -1.67
N ALA A 92 6.16 -3.71 -1.69
CA ALA A 92 7.35 -3.86 -0.83
C ALA A 92 7.01 -3.73 0.66
N LEU A 93 6.13 -2.80 1.04
CA LEU A 93 5.71 -2.59 2.42
C LEU A 93 4.72 -3.64 2.93
N SER A 94 3.97 -4.28 2.02
CA SER A 94 2.99 -5.32 2.38
C SER A 94 3.66 -6.68 2.61
N VAL A 95 4.82 -6.92 1.98
CA VAL A 95 5.60 -8.14 2.18
C VAL A 95 6.55 -7.97 3.36
N GLN A 96 6.56 -8.95 4.27
CA GLN A 96 7.37 -8.91 5.47
C GLN A 96 8.87 -9.04 5.16
N GLU A 97 9.67 -8.14 5.74
CA GLU A 97 11.14 -8.23 5.80
C GLU A 97 11.83 -8.38 4.43
N LEU A 98 11.58 -7.44 3.52
CA LEU A 98 12.29 -7.35 2.24
C LEU A 98 13.79 -7.11 2.41
N LEU A 99 14.14 -6.20 3.33
CA LEU A 99 15.51 -5.77 3.61
C LEU A 99 16.10 -6.59 4.75
N LEU A 100 17.27 -7.21 4.53
CA LEU A 100 18.00 -7.92 5.57
C LEU A 100 18.76 -6.94 6.49
N SER A 101 19.32 -7.43 7.61
CA SER A 101 20.18 -6.62 8.45
C SER A 101 21.36 -6.09 7.62
N PRO A 102 21.64 -4.78 7.64
CA PRO A 102 22.63 -4.20 6.74
C PRO A 102 24.06 -4.41 7.26
N ASP A 103 24.92 -4.98 6.42
CA ASP A 103 26.37 -4.89 6.58
C ASP A 103 26.90 -3.54 6.10
N SER A 104 28.17 -3.22 6.40
CA SER A 104 28.81 -1.97 6.00
C SER A 104 28.72 -1.67 4.49
N ASN A 105 28.74 -2.71 3.64
CA ASN A 105 28.55 -2.59 2.20
C ASN A 105 27.09 -2.31 1.82
N VAL A 106 26.14 -3.01 2.44
CA VAL A 106 24.69 -2.83 2.19
C VAL A 106 24.25 -1.43 2.63
N THR A 107 24.78 -0.91 3.74
CA THR A 107 24.51 0.47 4.17
C THR A 107 24.92 1.49 3.11
N LYS A 108 26.10 1.34 2.49
CA LYS A 108 26.55 2.22 1.39
C LYS A 108 25.66 2.11 0.15
N ILE A 109 25.08 0.95 -0.11
CA ILE A 109 24.13 0.75 -1.21
C ILE A 109 22.82 1.46 -0.89
N ARG A 110 22.29 1.30 0.33
CA ARG A 110 21.03 1.93 0.76
C ARG A 110 21.12 3.45 0.74
N THR A 111 22.23 4.03 1.17
CA THR A 111 22.42 5.49 1.09
C THR A 111 22.45 5.97 -0.36
N LYS A 112 23.08 5.21 -1.27
CA LYS A 112 23.02 5.51 -2.72
C LYS A 112 21.60 5.39 -3.27
N TRP A 113 20.82 4.40 -2.82
CA TRP A 113 19.44 4.23 -3.25
C TRP A 113 18.50 5.30 -2.69
N ALA A 114 18.70 5.78 -1.48
CA ALA A 114 17.95 6.92 -0.96
C ALA A 114 18.12 8.16 -1.85
N GLY A 115 19.27 8.28 -2.51
CA GLY A 115 19.53 9.34 -3.49
C GLY A 115 19.80 10.69 -2.82
N VAL A 116 19.46 11.77 -3.52
CA VAL A 116 19.71 13.16 -3.11
C VAL A 116 18.43 13.99 -3.27
N ASN A 117 18.39 15.19 -2.68
CA ASN A 117 17.27 16.14 -2.80
C ASN A 117 15.92 15.52 -2.40
N ASN A 118 14.88 15.64 -3.24
CA ASN A 118 13.54 15.16 -2.92
C ASN A 118 13.49 13.63 -2.81
N SER A 119 14.35 12.92 -3.55
CA SER A 119 14.49 11.46 -3.41
C SER A 119 14.90 11.06 -1.99
N LEU A 120 15.79 11.85 -1.36
CA LEU A 120 16.24 11.61 0.01
C LEU A 120 15.13 11.89 1.03
N LEU A 121 14.24 12.85 0.76
CA LEU A 121 13.08 13.16 1.61
C LEU A 121 12.07 12.00 1.65
N LEU A 122 11.97 11.23 0.56
CA LEU A 122 11.18 10.01 0.52
C LEU A 122 11.82 8.87 1.36
N GLY A 123 13.12 8.96 1.62
CA GLY A 123 13.85 8.15 2.61
C GLY A 123 13.85 6.65 2.30
N ASP A 124 13.54 5.83 3.29
CA ASP A 124 13.52 4.37 3.15
C ASP A 124 12.53 3.88 2.09
N LEU A 125 11.47 4.66 1.80
CA LEU A 125 10.54 4.32 0.72
C LEU A 125 11.21 4.39 -0.65
N MET A 126 12.13 5.35 -0.85
CA MET A 126 12.94 5.41 -2.08
C MET A 126 13.91 4.22 -2.15
N VAL A 127 14.48 3.80 -1.02
CA VAL A 127 15.32 2.60 -0.94
C VAL A 127 14.54 1.36 -1.37
N LEU A 128 13.32 1.17 -0.86
CA LEU A 128 12.45 0.06 -1.24
C LEU A 128 12.07 0.12 -2.72
N LEU A 129 11.70 1.29 -3.23
CA LEU A 129 11.33 1.49 -4.62
C LEU A 129 12.47 1.09 -5.57
N ARG A 130 13.69 1.58 -5.32
CA ARG A 130 14.85 1.25 -6.14
C ARG A 130 15.30 -0.20 -5.98
N ALA A 131 15.18 -0.76 -4.77
CA ALA A 131 15.47 -2.17 -4.53
C ALA A 131 14.56 -3.07 -5.38
N VAL A 132 13.25 -2.79 -5.40
CA VAL A 132 12.27 -3.55 -6.20
C VAL A 132 12.51 -3.36 -7.70
N GLY A 133 12.72 -2.12 -8.17
CA GLY A 133 13.00 -1.87 -9.60
C GLY A 133 14.27 -2.57 -10.07
N ALA A 134 15.37 -2.47 -9.30
CA ALA A 134 16.63 -3.13 -9.63
C ALA A 134 16.52 -4.66 -9.55
N ALA A 135 15.75 -5.20 -8.59
CA ALA A 135 15.49 -6.63 -8.49
C ALA A 135 14.68 -7.16 -9.70
N GLU A 136 13.72 -6.38 -10.21
CA GLU A 136 12.95 -6.74 -11.41
C GLU A 136 13.85 -6.81 -12.64
N LYS A 137 14.76 -5.85 -12.81
CA LYS A 137 15.76 -5.88 -13.89
C LYS A 137 16.70 -7.09 -13.78
N ALA A 138 17.13 -7.41 -12.56
CA ALA A 138 17.94 -8.61 -12.30
C ALA A 138 17.17 -9.91 -12.59
N ASN A 139 15.85 -9.93 -12.39
CA ASN A 139 14.97 -11.03 -12.74
C ASN A 139 15.04 -11.36 -14.23
N VAL A 140 14.87 -10.34 -15.07
CA VAL A 140 14.88 -10.50 -16.54
C VAL A 140 16.24 -10.95 -17.04
N SER A 141 17.30 -10.52 -16.36
CA SER A 141 18.68 -10.94 -16.67
C SER A 141 19.04 -12.33 -16.12
N GLY A 142 18.14 -13.00 -15.40
CA GLY A 142 18.37 -14.33 -14.81
C GLY A 142 19.24 -14.35 -13.55
N ASN A 143 19.62 -13.18 -13.01
CA ASN A 143 20.60 -13.05 -11.92
C ASN A 143 19.97 -12.53 -10.61
N MET A 144 18.68 -12.79 -10.39
CA MET A 144 17.95 -12.27 -9.21
C MET A 144 18.55 -12.76 -7.89
N GLU A 145 18.96 -14.02 -7.78
CA GLU A 145 19.48 -14.58 -6.53
C GLU A 145 20.79 -13.91 -6.11
N GLU A 146 21.75 -13.82 -7.03
CA GLU A 146 23.02 -13.14 -6.81
C GLU A 146 22.82 -11.65 -6.49
N PHE A 147 21.89 -11.00 -7.20
CA PHE A 147 21.52 -9.62 -6.92
C PHE A 147 20.99 -9.46 -5.48
N CYS A 148 20.08 -10.34 -5.05
CA CYS A 148 19.51 -10.28 -3.71
C CYS A 148 20.58 -10.46 -2.62
N ILE A 149 21.48 -11.43 -2.78
CA ILE A 149 22.59 -11.67 -1.84
C ILE A 149 23.48 -10.42 -1.76
N LYS A 150 23.91 -9.89 -2.91
CA LYS A 150 24.82 -8.75 -2.99
C LYS A 150 24.25 -7.47 -2.36
N HIS A 151 22.93 -7.26 -2.44
CA HIS A 151 22.27 -6.04 -1.98
C HIS A 151 21.55 -6.21 -0.63
N GLY A 152 21.67 -7.38 0.01
CA GLY A 152 21.06 -7.65 1.31
C GLY A 152 19.52 -7.67 1.24
N LEU A 153 18.97 -8.30 0.21
CA LEU A 153 17.54 -8.51 0.00
C LEU A 153 17.17 -9.96 0.26
N ARG A 154 15.98 -10.19 0.82
CA ARG A 154 15.44 -11.53 0.99
C ARG A 154 14.81 -12.01 -0.31
N LEU A 155 15.40 -13.02 -0.96
CA LEU A 155 14.93 -13.57 -2.24
C LEU A 155 13.43 -13.91 -2.25
N LYS A 156 12.96 -14.66 -1.24
CA LYS A 156 11.54 -15.03 -1.14
C LYS A 156 10.63 -13.81 -1.05
N ALA A 157 11.04 -12.78 -0.29
CA ALA A 157 10.27 -11.55 -0.18
C ALA A 157 10.21 -10.81 -1.51
N VAL A 158 11.33 -10.73 -2.24
CA VAL A 158 11.37 -10.12 -3.57
C VAL A 158 10.42 -10.83 -4.55
N VAL A 159 10.40 -12.16 -4.54
CA VAL A 159 9.49 -12.97 -5.37
C VAL A 159 8.02 -12.72 -4.99
N GLU A 160 7.70 -12.69 -3.70
CA GLU A 160 6.34 -12.39 -3.24
C GLU A 160 5.94 -10.93 -3.55
N THR A 161 6.86 -9.97 -3.42
CA THR A 161 6.62 -8.59 -3.82
C THR A 161 6.29 -8.51 -5.30
N ARG A 162 6.99 -9.25 -6.16
CA ARG A 162 6.68 -9.32 -7.58
C ARG A 162 5.28 -9.89 -7.85
N LYS A 163 4.91 -10.99 -7.20
CA LYS A 163 3.55 -11.58 -7.32
C LYS A 163 2.48 -10.58 -6.91
N LEU A 164 2.69 -9.88 -5.79
CA LEU A 164 1.75 -8.88 -5.30
C LEU A 164 1.65 -7.67 -6.25
N ARG A 165 2.76 -7.22 -6.85
CA ARG A 165 2.73 -6.18 -7.90
C ARG A 165 1.85 -6.60 -9.07
N ILE A 166 2.03 -7.82 -9.59
CA ILE A 166 1.22 -8.35 -10.70
C ILE A 166 -0.26 -8.37 -10.30
N GLN A 167 -0.59 -8.86 -9.11
CA GLN A 167 -1.96 -8.89 -8.62
C GLN A 167 -2.57 -7.48 -8.54
N LEU A 168 -1.87 -6.52 -7.95
CA LEU A 168 -2.35 -5.14 -7.82
C LEU A 168 -2.50 -4.45 -9.17
N THR A 169 -1.58 -4.68 -10.10
CA THR A 169 -1.68 -4.16 -11.47
C THR A 169 -2.90 -4.72 -12.19
N ASN A 170 -3.17 -6.03 -12.07
CA ASN A 170 -4.34 -6.65 -12.68
C ASN A 170 -5.65 -6.10 -12.09
N GLU A 171 -5.74 -5.97 -10.76
CA GLU A 171 -6.90 -5.38 -10.09
C GLU A 171 -7.14 -3.93 -10.55
N LEU A 172 -6.08 -3.14 -10.72
CA LEU A 172 -6.20 -1.77 -11.21
C LEU A 172 -6.70 -1.72 -12.66
N ASN A 173 -6.14 -2.54 -13.55
CA ASN A 173 -6.57 -2.60 -14.95
C ASN A 173 -8.02 -3.10 -15.09
N MET A 174 -8.49 -3.95 -14.18
CA MET A 174 -9.88 -4.43 -14.17
C MET A 174 -10.88 -3.36 -13.72
N ASN A 175 -10.47 -2.46 -12.82
CA ASN A 175 -11.37 -1.50 -12.18
C ASN A 175 -11.29 -0.08 -12.77
N ILE A 176 -10.22 0.26 -13.50
CA ILE A 176 -10.04 1.57 -14.14
C ILE A 176 -10.08 1.38 -15.66
N PRO A 177 -11.09 1.94 -16.37
CA PRO A 177 -11.15 1.84 -17.83
C PRO A 177 -9.94 2.54 -18.47
N ASP A 178 -9.48 2.00 -19.60
CA ASP A 178 -8.36 2.52 -20.40
C ASP A 178 -7.00 2.56 -19.68
N LEU A 179 -6.89 1.91 -18.51
CA LEU A 179 -5.62 1.76 -17.80
C LEU A 179 -4.87 0.53 -18.33
N GLU A 180 -3.81 0.76 -19.09
CA GLU A 180 -2.93 -0.29 -19.61
C GLU A 180 -1.61 -0.36 -18.82
N LEU A 181 -1.70 -0.62 -17.51
CA LEU A 181 -0.49 -0.80 -16.70
C LEU A 181 0.08 -2.20 -16.89
N CYS A 182 1.41 -2.28 -16.90
CA CYS A 182 2.14 -3.52 -16.81
C CYS A 182 3.25 -3.42 -15.74
N VAL A 183 3.73 -4.58 -15.29
CA VAL A 183 4.91 -4.64 -14.42
C VAL A 183 6.14 -4.49 -15.31
N ASP A 184 6.51 -3.24 -15.59
CA ASP A 184 7.66 -2.89 -16.41
C ASP A 184 8.98 -3.29 -15.71
N PRO A 185 9.80 -4.17 -16.32
CA PRO A 185 11.11 -4.53 -15.78
C PRO A 185 12.16 -3.44 -15.86
N ASP A 186 12.02 -2.49 -16.79
CA ASP A 186 12.93 -1.38 -17.00
C ASP A 186 12.35 -0.05 -16.51
N MET A 187 11.41 -0.12 -15.57
CA MET A 187 10.79 1.05 -14.93
C MET A 187 11.87 2.05 -14.49
N ALA A 188 11.84 3.23 -15.11
CA ALA A 188 12.81 4.29 -14.83
C ALA A 188 12.71 4.74 -13.36
N PRO A 189 13.79 5.23 -12.74
CA PRO A 189 13.67 5.88 -11.44
C PRO A 189 12.78 7.13 -11.57
N PRO A 190 11.99 7.48 -10.53
CA PRO A 190 11.16 8.68 -10.55
C PRO A 190 12.01 9.95 -10.72
N SER A 191 11.47 10.95 -11.41
CA SER A 191 12.08 12.27 -11.48
C SER A 191 11.99 13.00 -10.14
N ASP A 192 12.76 14.08 -9.94
CA ASP A 192 12.76 14.83 -8.67
C ASP A 192 11.40 15.51 -8.34
N THR A 193 10.54 15.66 -9.34
CA THR A 193 9.15 16.15 -9.23
C THR A 193 8.11 15.06 -8.97
N GLN A 194 8.47 13.79 -9.13
CA GLN A 194 7.60 12.61 -8.95
C GLN A 194 7.83 11.99 -7.57
#